data_AF-A0A3T1AZM6-F1
#
_entry.id   AF-A0A3T1AZM6-F1
#
_cell.length_a   1.000
_cell.length_b   1.000
_cell.length_c   1.000
_cell.angle_alpha   90.00
_cell.angle_beta   90.00
_cell.angle_gamma   90.00
#
_symmetry.space_group_name_H-M   'P 1'
#
loop_
_entity.id
_entity.type
_entity.pdbx_description
1 polymer ?
#
loop_
_entity_poly.entity_id
_entity_poly.type
_entity_poly.pdbx_seq_one_letter_code
_entity_poly.pdbx_strand_id
1 'polypeptide(L)'
;MTTPPVTVQVHCRVTVRVDDPAAITALAVQRLRSANIDWDDEDDDLETAAAELGADLLTSIAGLADPDRLLADVLGAEVTGAHVWAEPISPGAS
;
A
#
# COMPACT_ATOMS: atom_id res chain seq x y z
N MET A 1 -39.25 -1.53 -12.63
CA MET A 1 -38.65 -0.20 -12.37
C MET A 1 -37.20 -0.42 -12.02
N THR A 2 -36.27 0.14 -12.78
CA THR A 2 -34.84 0.07 -12.48
C THR A 2 -34.50 1.20 -11.53
N THR A 3 -33.89 0.89 -10.39
CA THR A 3 -33.40 1.91 -9.45
C THR A 3 -32.24 2.65 -10.11
N PRO A 4 -32.18 4.00 -10.06
CA PRO A 4 -31.06 4.75 -10.59
C PRO A 4 -29.76 4.43 -9.80
N PRO A 5 -28.58 4.54 -10.44
CA PRO A 5 -27.32 4.35 -9.74
C PRO A 5 -27.12 5.41 -8.65
N VAL A 6 -26.45 5.02 -7.57
CA VAL A 6 -26.08 5.90 -6.47
C VAL A 6 -24.56 6.02 -6.43
N THR A 7 -24.07 7.25 -6.34
CA THR A 7 -22.65 7.55 -6.15
C THR A 7 -22.42 8.04 -4.73
N VAL A 8 -21.39 7.53 -4.08
CA VAL A 8 -20.99 7.93 -2.72
C VAL A 8 -19.48 8.18 -2.67
N GLN A 9 -19.06 9.14 -1.87
CA GLN A 9 -17.66 9.33 -1.51
C GLN A 9 -17.43 8.72 -0.12
N VAL A 10 -16.51 7.76 -0.03
CA VAL A 10 -16.14 7.11 1.24
C VAL A 10 -14.87 7.78 1.75
N HIS A 11 -14.96 8.45 2.90
CA HIS A 11 -13.82 9.05 3.59
C HIS A 11 -13.41 8.16 4.76
N CYS A 12 -12.20 7.61 4.73
CA CYS A 12 -11.67 6.74 5.77
C CYS A 12 -10.34 7.31 6.32
N ARG A 13 -10.13 7.23 7.64
CA ARG A 13 -8.85 7.52 8.28
C ARG A 13 -8.41 6.28 9.03
N VAL A 14 -7.25 5.73 8.66
CA VAL A 14 -6.63 4.58 9.31
C VAL A 14 -5.27 5.02 9.86
N THR A 15 -4.97 4.62 11.10
CA THR A 15 -3.66 4.83 11.71
C THR A 15 -2.94 3.50 11.79
N VAL A 16 -1.78 3.40 11.12
CA VAL A 16 -0.89 2.25 11.17
C VAL A 16 0.27 2.59 12.10
N ARG A 17 0.51 1.73 13.08
CA ARG A 17 1.67 1.82 13.97
C ARG A 17 2.63 0.69 13.63
N VAL A 18 3.88 1.05 13.37
CA VAL A 18 4.97 0.09 13.18
C VAL A 18 5.94 0.27 14.35
N ASP A 19 6.04 -0.75 15.20
CA ASP A 19 6.90 -0.70 16.39
C ASP A 19 8.38 -0.93 16.07
N ASP A 20 8.69 -1.70 15.02
CA ASP A 20 10.06 -1.95 14.54
C ASP A 20 10.13 -1.87 13.01
N PRO A 21 10.30 -0.65 12.46
CA PRO A 21 10.44 -0.44 11.02
C PRO A 21 11.61 -1.23 10.40
N ALA A 22 12.72 -1.35 11.14
CA ALA A 22 13.92 -2.01 10.65
C ALA A 22 13.70 -3.52 10.48
N ALA A 23 12.98 -4.16 11.41
CA ALA A 23 12.62 -5.57 11.29
C ALA A 23 11.71 -5.85 10.08
N ILE A 24 10.76 -4.95 9.78
CA ILE A 24 9.89 -5.09 8.59
C ILE A 24 10.72 -5.01 7.32
N THR A 25 11.55 -3.99 7.18
CA THR A 25 12.43 -3.84 6.01
C THR A 25 13.37 -5.03 5.87
N ALA A 26 14.01 -5.49 6.94
CA ALA A 26 14.90 -6.65 6.90
C ALA A 26 14.19 -7.91 6.42
N LEU A 27 12.96 -8.15 6.88
CA LEU A 27 12.15 -9.28 6.43
C LEU A 27 11.76 -9.15 4.96
N ALA A 28 11.40 -7.95 4.50
CA ALA A 28 11.04 -7.70 3.12
C ALA A 28 12.23 -7.91 2.17
N VAL A 29 13.43 -7.43 2.54
CA VAL A 29 14.68 -7.69 1.79
C VAL A 29 15.00 -9.18 1.75
N GLN A 30 14.82 -9.90 2.87
CA GLN A 30 14.99 -11.35 2.89
C GLN A 30 14.04 -12.05 1.90
N ARG A 31 12.77 -11.61 1.85
CA ARG A 31 11.78 -12.17 0.93
C ARG A 31 12.12 -11.90 -0.53
N LEU A 32 12.52 -10.66 -0.87
CA LEU A 32 12.99 -10.29 -2.21
C LEU A 32 14.14 -11.18 -2.66
N ARG A 33 15.14 -11.40 -1.79
CA ARG A 33 16.28 -12.29 -2.07
C ARG A 33 15.89 -13.75 -2.27
N SER A 34 14.81 -14.20 -1.65
CA SER A 34 14.29 -15.56 -1.78
C SER A 34 13.27 -15.72 -2.91
N ALA A 35 12.84 -14.63 -3.52
CA ALA A 35 11.86 -14.65 -4.58
C ALA A 35 12.52 -15.12 -5.88
N ASN A 36 11.78 -15.91 -6.66
CA ASN A 36 12.22 -16.33 -7.99
C ASN A 36 11.90 -15.24 -9.02
N ILE A 37 12.55 -14.09 -8.87
CA ILE A 37 12.49 -12.94 -9.79
C ILE A 37 13.69 -13.02 -10.73
N ASP A 38 13.44 -12.80 -12.01
CA ASP A 38 14.49 -12.65 -13.01
C ASP A 38 14.98 -11.20 -13.02
N TRP A 39 15.92 -10.89 -12.13
CA TRP A 39 16.43 -9.52 -11.96
C TRP A 39 17.16 -8.97 -13.18
N ASP A 40 17.54 -9.81 -14.15
CA ASP A 40 18.14 -9.35 -15.40
C ASP A 40 17.08 -8.73 -16.36
N ASP A 41 15.78 -8.97 -16.11
CA ASP A 41 14.64 -8.43 -16.87
C ASP A 41 13.92 -7.27 -16.13
N GLU A 42 14.40 -6.90 -14.94
CA GLU A 42 13.88 -5.79 -14.14
C GLU A 42 14.68 -4.50 -14.39
N ASP A 43 14.05 -3.34 -14.20
CA ASP A 43 14.71 -2.03 -14.38
C ASP A 43 15.77 -1.75 -13.30
N ASP A 44 15.61 -2.35 -12.10
CA ASP A 44 16.49 -2.18 -10.95
C ASP A 44 17.12 -3.52 -10.52
N ASP A 45 18.32 -3.46 -9.97
CA ASP A 45 18.93 -4.61 -9.31
C ASP A 45 18.33 -4.85 -7.91
N LEU A 46 18.53 -6.06 -7.40
CA LEU A 46 18.05 -6.49 -6.09
C LEU A 46 18.56 -5.59 -4.95
N GLU A 47 19.82 -5.14 -5.02
CA GLU A 47 20.40 -4.24 -4.03
C GLU A 47 19.71 -2.88 -3.99
N THR A 48 19.40 -2.32 -5.15
CA THR A 48 18.70 -1.03 -5.31
C THR A 48 17.27 -1.15 -4.82
N ALA A 49 16.52 -2.16 -5.27
CA ALA A 49 15.16 -2.43 -4.79
C ALA A 49 15.10 -2.63 -3.27
N ALA A 50 16.09 -3.32 -2.69
CA ALA A 50 16.20 -3.51 -1.24
C ALA A 50 16.49 -2.19 -0.49
N ALA A 51 17.34 -1.33 -1.06
CA ALA A 51 17.68 -0.03 -0.48
C ALA A 51 16.49 0.94 -0.51
N GLU A 52 15.77 1.00 -1.63
CA GLU A 52 14.58 1.86 -1.78
C GLU A 52 13.44 1.44 -0.85
N LEU A 53 13.20 0.14 -0.72
CA LEU A 53 12.19 -0.39 0.21
C LEU A 53 12.52 -0.08 1.68
N GLY A 54 13.81 0.06 2.01
CA GLY A 54 14.24 0.53 3.32
C GLY A 54 14.15 2.04 3.52
N ALA A 55 14.30 2.82 2.45
CA ALA A 55 14.25 4.27 2.49
C ALA A 55 12.80 4.80 2.59
N ASP A 56 11.81 4.07 2.06
CA ASP A 56 10.43 4.56 1.99
C ASP A 56 9.35 3.56 2.45
N LEU A 57 9.36 3.28 3.75
CA LEU A 57 8.33 2.46 4.41
C LEU A 57 6.93 3.09 4.35
N LEU A 58 6.82 4.42 4.35
CA LEU A 58 5.51 5.09 4.34
C LEU A 58 4.80 4.94 3.00
N THR A 59 5.51 5.17 1.89
CA THR A 59 4.97 4.91 0.54
C THR A 59 4.65 3.43 0.37
N SER A 60 5.49 2.54 0.89
CA SER A 60 5.22 1.10 0.88
C SER A 60 3.92 0.74 1.62
N ILE A 61 3.65 1.34 2.79
CA ILE A 61 2.40 1.15 3.53
C ILE A 61 1.20 1.73 2.78
N ALA A 62 1.35 2.91 2.16
CA ALA A 62 0.30 3.52 1.36
C ALA A 62 -0.11 2.60 0.20
N GLY A 63 0.86 1.98 -0.47
CA GLY A 63 0.64 1.04 -1.58
C GLY A 63 -0.11 -0.24 -1.19
N LEU A 64 -0.21 -0.57 0.10
CA LEU A 64 -1.04 -1.71 0.56
C LEU A 64 -2.54 -1.40 0.56
N ALA A 65 -2.91 -0.12 0.49
CA ALA A 65 -4.31 0.23 0.42
C ALA A 65 -4.86 -0.14 -0.96
N ASP A 66 -5.81 -1.08 -0.95
CA ASP A 66 -6.51 -1.56 -2.14
C ASP A 66 -8.00 -1.17 -2.02
N PRO A 67 -8.41 -0.07 -2.68
CA PRO A 67 -9.79 0.40 -2.68
C PRO A 67 -10.77 -0.58 -3.31
N ASP A 68 -10.35 -1.35 -4.31
CA ASP A 68 -11.20 -2.34 -4.97
C ASP A 68 -11.57 -3.46 -3.99
N ARG A 69 -10.60 -3.90 -3.18
CA ARG A 69 -10.85 -4.87 -2.11
C ARG A 69 -11.83 -4.39 -1.04
N LEU A 70 -11.95 -3.09 -0.81
CA LEU A 70 -12.90 -2.55 0.17
C LEU A 70 -14.35 -2.88 -0.19
N LEU A 71 -14.68 -2.93 -1.48
CA LEU A 71 -16.04 -3.13 -1.99
C LEU A 71 -16.19 -4.42 -2.81
N ALA A 72 -15.22 -5.34 -2.74
CA ALA A 72 -15.22 -6.56 -3.55
C ALA A 72 -16.48 -7.43 -3.39
N ASP A 73 -17.11 -7.40 -2.21
CA ASP A 73 -18.33 -8.16 -1.91
C ASP A 73 -19.63 -7.38 -2.22
N VAL A 74 -19.55 -6.13 -2.70
CA VAL A 74 -20.71 -5.31 -3.07
C VAL A 74 -21.01 -5.52 -4.55
N LEU A 75 -22.02 -6.34 -4.84
CA LEU A 75 -22.40 -6.68 -6.22
C LEU A 75 -22.71 -5.42 -7.05
N GLY A 76 -21.96 -5.25 -8.15
CA GLY A 76 -22.14 -4.14 -9.07
C GLY A 76 -21.55 -2.81 -8.60
N ALA A 77 -20.80 -2.80 -7.48
CA ALA A 77 -19.98 -1.66 -7.12
C ALA A 77 -18.73 -1.59 -8.01
N GLU A 78 -18.38 -0.38 -8.42
CA GLU A 78 -17.17 -0.07 -9.15
C GLU A 78 -16.48 1.08 -8.40
N VAL A 79 -15.17 0.94 -8.16
CA VAL A 79 -14.38 2.00 -7.56
C VAL A 79 -13.70 2.78 -8.67
N THR A 80 -13.86 4.10 -8.64
CA THR A 80 -13.22 4.99 -9.62
C THR A 80 -12.53 6.15 -8.91
N GLY A 81 -11.34 6.51 -9.37
CA GLY A 81 -10.62 7.71 -8.92
C GLY A 81 -10.17 7.70 -7.45
N ALA A 82 -9.85 6.54 -6.89
CA ALA A 82 -9.34 6.46 -5.53
C ALA A 82 -7.98 7.18 -5.40
N HIS A 83 -7.84 8.01 -4.36
CA HIS A 83 -6.60 8.68 -4.03
C HIS A 83 -6.20 8.28 -2.62
N VAL A 84 -5.13 7.48 -2.51
CA VAL A 84 -4.63 6.96 -1.24
C VAL A 84 -3.17 7.38 -1.05
N TRP A 85 -2.86 7.90 0.13
CA TRP A 85 -1.51 8.27 0.53
C TRP A 85 -1.32 7.97 2.03
N ALA A 86 -0.07 7.75 2.44
CA ALA A 86 0.29 7.72 3.85
C ALA A 86 0.88 9.07 4.26
N GLU A 87 0.54 9.53 5.46
CA GLU A 87 1.11 10.74 6.07
C GLU A 87 1.82 10.39 7.38
N PRO A 88 3.03 10.93 7.65
CA PRO A 88 3.65 10.76 8.95
C PRO A 88 2.84 11.51 10.02
N ILE A 89 2.61 10.86 11.16
CA ILE A 89 2.00 11.51 12.31
C ILE A 89 3.13 12.08 13.18
N SER A 90 3.20 13.41 13.30
CA SER A 90 4.10 14.05 14.25
C SER A 90 3.69 13.71 15.68
N PRO A 91 4.60 13.20 16.53
CA PRO A 91 4.31 13.00 17.95
C PRO A 91 4.09 14.37 18.61
N GLY A 92 2.83 14.80 18.68
CA GLY A 92 2.42 16.10 19.22
C GLY A 92 1.17 16.71 18.59
N ALA A 93 0.67 16.18 17.46
CA ALA A 93 -0.61 16.58 16.91
C ALA A 93 -1.72 15.69 17.50
N SER A 94 -2.37 16.17 18.55
CA SER A 94 -3.65 15.68 19.07
C SER A 94 -4.57 16.86 19.31
#